data_AF-A0AAJ7RT35-F1
#
_entry.id   AF-A0AAJ7RT35-F1
#
_cell.length_a   1.000
_cell.length_b   1.000
_cell.length_c   1.000
_cell.angle_alpha   90.00
_cell.angle_beta   90.00
_cell.angle_gamma   90.00
#
_symmetry.space_group_name_H-M   'P 1'
#
loop_
_entity.id
_entity.type
_entity.pdbx_description
1 polymer ?
#
loop_
_entity_poly.entity_id
_entity_poly.type
_entity_poly.pdbx_seq_one_letter_code
_entity_poly.pdbx_strand_id
1 'polypeptide(L)'
;MSTEHMSGKGYTALRQSVSNTDTEDEDEDDNVARTLDNISKGADRNTETNTVYDKGCFYPLDETRNVANRGKNCRKMLGYCNNDIPIMVIDGDSHLDLWKRREMSLLRRLCLAISILLCVATVLIFLYALPCDNEVTCLVISEQQSPLTWDKTLQGVELHGPISVIPGSPDSLIFLLRGQHYGVNSSGSLKQQQIPSEGGGVLSVQGVSGTPLWWVTLKRLPLEIDCFALDTDGSGKPDCIVAGEKGLLVSIEPTTGMIHWSSAIHTYSKLPVLLPDIDSDGIDDLLSVEIMAESILGLVLLSGRNGQVVGRPLTRDCSSIQIISFNSNVTVSYSCDETNGKRSTKSVPLKELLDTVNSSQVGKKLTSKSQTSLRGFTVSNHDANMYNWELTPFHRLSIQNRETHPDEFYQANINLTLHKVANESHLIWSHVNPNSFAMEPAILTMTGYPYMTGFVIKFWQWPHNEQPERINSSLIKRRLTERVQIVLMNCTEVHTINASQIEIVQLCRDGDCQPSLHLQTRSVAIVDLNRDGTRELISYRSSYDLEKSQILTSQIQIVKLNMEVSKLTQQNVD
;
A
#
# COMPACT_ATOMS: atom_id res chain seq x y z
N MET A 1 -9.86 -20.39 59.23
CA MET A 1 -9.73 -21.53 58.31
C MET A 1 -8.90 -21.01 57.14
N SER A 2 -7.58 -21.21 57.13
CA SER A 2 -6.90 -22.51 56.98
C SER A 2 -7.11 -23.01 55.55
N THR A 3 -6.30 -22.58 54.58
CA THR A 3 -4.95 -23.08 54.24
C THR A 3 -4.96 -24.49 53.66
N GLU A 4 -4.63 -24.61 52.38
CA GLU A 4 -3.56 -25.52 51.93
C GLU A 4 -3.01 -25.10 50.56
N HIS A 5 -1.78 -25.52 50.26
CA HIS A 5 -1.06 -25.23 49.00
C HIS A 5 -0.84 -26.53 48.22
N MET A 6 -0.85 -26.44 46.88
CA MET A 6 0.09 -27.22 46.07
C MET A 6 0.68 -26.37 44.94
N SER A 7 2.01 -26.37 44.87
CA SER A 7 2.81 -26.03 43.68
C SER A 7 2.83 -27.23 42.73
N GLY A 8 3.02 -27.12 41.41
CA GLY A 8 3.28 -25.96 40.56
C GLY A 8 4.21 -26.34 39.39
N LYS A 9 4.18 -25.55 38.31
CA LYS A 9 5.06 -25.55 37.11
C LYS A 9 4.54 -24.41 36.22
N GLY A 10 5.35 -23.58 35.56
CA GLY A 10 6.82 -23.56 35.51
C GLY A 10 7.31 -23.10 34.13
N TYR A 11 6.88 -21.93 33.66
CA TYR A 11 7.24 -21.38 32.35
C TYR A 11 8.05 -20.09 32.48
N THR A 12 9.08 -19.96 31.64
CA THR A 12 10.10 -18.91 31.70
C THR A 12 9.59 -17.60 31.10
N ALA A 13 9.88 -16.47 31.74
CA ALA A 13 9.63 -15.15 31.16
C ALA A 13 10.64 -14.84 30.04
N LEU A 14 10.15 -14.47 28.85
CA LEU A 14 10.99 -13.93 27.79
C LEU A 14 11.45 -12.50 28.13
N ARG A 15 12.67 -12.14 27.72
CA ARG A 15 13.25 -10.82 27.97
C ARG A 15 12.48 -9.73 27.22
N GLN A 16 11.99 -8.73 27.95
CA GLN A 16 11.69 -7.42 27.40
C GLN A 16 13.00 -6.61 27.37
N SER A 17 13.47 -6.24 26.18
CA SER A 17 14.51 -5.24 25.99
C SER A 17 13.85 -3.87 25.80
N VAL A 18 13.75 -3.08 26.87
CA VAL A 18 13.44 -1.65 26.77
C VAL A 18 14.66 -0.96 26.17
N SER A 19 14.44 -0.09 25.17
CA SER A 19 15.46 0.78 24.62
C SER A 19 14.95 2.22 24.68
N ASN A 20 15.46 2.98 25.64
CA ASN A 20 15.34 4.44 25.66
C ASN A 20 16.60 5.01 25.00
N THR A 21 16.44 6.00 24.12
CA THR A 21 17.56 6.81 23.59
C THR A 21 17.10 8.26 23.45
N ASP A 22 17.27 9.02 24.54
CA ASP A 22 17.43 10.48 24.51
C ASP A 22 18.94 10.82 24.34
N THR A 23 19.26 12.12 24.35
CA THR A 23 20.61 12.76 24.46
C THR A 23 21.59 12.70 23.27
N GLU A 24 21.66 13.84 22.56
CA GLU A 24 22.80 14.80 22.56
C GLU A 24 24.23 14.34 22.18
N ASP A 25 24.66 14.78 20.98
CA ASP A 25 25.85 15.61 20.63
C ASP A 25 27.33 15.23 20.96
N GLU A 26 28.21 15.84 20.14
CA GLU A 26 29.69 16.06 20.20
C GLU A 26 30.70 14.89 19.95
N ASP A 27 31.19 14.85 18.70
CA ASP A 27 32.59 15.12 18.27
C ASP A 27 33.76 14.08 18.15
N GLU A 28 34.59 14.41 17.14
CA GLU A 28 36.03 14.16 16.87
C GLU A 28 36.63 12.74 16.58
N ASP A 29 36.81 12.50 15.27
CA ASP A 29 38.12 12.42 14.56
C ASP A 29 38.94 11.13 14.26
N ASP A 30 39.63 11.27 13.10
CA ASP A 30 40.91 10.72 12.62
C ASP A 30 41.13 9.26 12.12
N ASN A 31 41.10 9.14 10.79
CA ASN A 31 42.18 8.70 9.88
C ASN A 31 43.05 7.42 10.15
N VAL A 32 43.24 6.61 9.10
CA VAL A 32 44.50 6.51 8.30
C VAL A 32 44.36 5.50 7.13
N ALA A 33 45.14 5.70 6.06
CA ALA A 33 44.97 5.11 4.73
C ALA A 33 45.70 3.77 4.44
N ARG A 34 45.24 3.07 3.38
CA ARG A 34 45.98 2.36 2.29
C ARG A 34 47.28 1.58 2.64
N THR A 35 47.55 0.41 2.05
CA THR A 35 48.08 0.29 0.66
C THR A 35 48.16 -1.18 0.18
N LEU A 36 48.40 -1.36 -1.12
CA LEU A 36 48.33 -2.55 -1.98
C LEU A 36 49.56 -3.51 -1.92
N ASP A 37 49.30 -4.80 -2.24
CA ASP A 37 50.05 -5.68 -3.16
C ASP A 37 51.48 -6.29 -2.91
N ASN A 38 51.47 -7.64 -2.78
CA ASN A 38 52.05 -8.65 -3.71
C ASN A 38 53.48 -9.30 -3.59
N ILE A 39 53.51 -10.60 -3.99
CA ILE A 39 54.61 -11.41 -4.60
C ILE A 39 55.72 -12.11 -3.74
N SER A 40 55.35 -13.29 -3.19
CA SER A 40 55.87 -14.65 -3.51
C SER A 40 57.28 -15.22 -3.11
N LYS A 41 57.25 -16.55 -2.81
CA LYS A 41 58.20 -17.68 -3.10
C LYS A 41 59.31 -18.13 -2.10
N GLY A 42 59.07 -19.32 -1.52
CA GLY A 42 60.04 -20.43 -1.35
C GLY A 42 60.75 -20.56 0.02
N ALA A 43 61.15 -21.74 0.50
CA ALA A 43 60.89 -23.15 0.08
C ALA A 43 61.34 -24.15 1.20
N ASP A 44 61.02 -25.46 1.04
CA ASP A 44 61.56 -26.63 1.79
C ASP A 44 61.21 -26.76 3.31
N ARG A 45 61.20 -27.93 4.02
CA ARG A 45 61.23 -29.41 3.78
C ARG A 45 60.96 -30.15 5.13
N ASN A 46 60.68 -31.45 5.29
CA ASN A 46 60.11 -32.56 4.49
C ASN A 46 59.68 -33.71 5.46
N THR A 47 58.51 -34.35 5.32
CA THR A 47 58.14 -35.75 5.71
C THR A 47 56.62 -35.94 5.47
N GLU A 48 56.07 -36.77 4.57
CA GLU A 48 56.17 -38.24 4.33
C GLU A 48 55.32 -39.08 5.31
N THR A 49 54.52 -40.11 4.96
CA THR A 49 53.99 -40.75 3.71
C THR A 49 52.70 -41.56 4.10
N ASN A 50 51.83 -42.21 3.29
CA ASN A 50 51.62 -42.51 1.85
C ASN A 50 50.07 -42.73 1.64
N THR A 51 49.40 -42.49 0.50
CA THR A 51 49.20 -43.32 -0.74
C THR A 51 48.74 -44.78 -0.51
N VAL A 52 47.88 -45.46 -1.30
CA VAL A 52 47.43 -45.44 -2.74
C VAL A 52 45.95 -45.97 -2.76
N TYR A 53 44.95 -45.60 -3.59
CA TYR A 53 44.69 -44.59 -4.65
C TYR A 53 43.19 -44.15 -4.52
N ASP A 54 42.34 -43.72 -5.48
CA ASP A 54 42.35 -43.61 -6.96
C ASP A 54 41.53 -42.37 -7.45
N LYS A 55 40.95 -42.37 -8.68
CA LYS A 55 40.50 -41.16 -9.40
C LYS A 55 39.12 -41.25 -10.07
N GLY A 56 38.47 -40.08 -10.21
CA GLY A 56 37.21 -39.93 -10.95
C GLY A 56 36.70 -38.49 -11.10
N CYS A 57 37.56 -37.53 -11.45
CA CYS A 57 37.15 -36.13 -11.66
C CYS A 57 37.14 -35.74 -13.14
N PHE A 58 36.07 -35.07 -13.57
CA PHE A 58 35.89 -34.57 -14.94
C PHE A 58 36.63 -33.26 -15.18
N TYR A 59 37.10 -33.07 -16.42
CA TYR A 59 37.47 -31.77 -16.98
C TYR A 59 36.55 -31.49 -18.19
N PRO A 60 35.92 -30.31 -18.30
CA PRO A 60 35.30 -29.90 -19.56
C PRO A 60 36.39 -29.69 -20.63
N LEU A 61 36.09 -30.05 -21.88
CA LEU A 61 37.04 -29.90 -22.97
C LEU A 61 37.14 -28.45 -23.44
N ASP A 62 38.36 -27.91 -23.42
CA ASP A 62 38.69 -26.61 -24.02
C ASP A 62 38.53 -26.67 -25.55
N GLU A 63 37.61 -25.86 -26.07
CA GLU A 63 37.19 -25.90 -27.48
C GLU A 63 38.18 -25.19 -28.43
N THR A 64 39.29 -24.62 -27.92
CA THR A 64 40.14 -23.67 -28.66
C THR A 64 41.36 -24.26 -29.39
N ARG A 65 41.55 -25.59 -29.42
CA ARG A 65 42.70 -26.25 -30.08
C ARG A 65 42.33 -27.42 -31.00
N ASN A 66 41.89 -27.15 -32.24
CA ASN A 66 42.09 -28.06 -33.39
C ASN A 66 41.76 -27.46 -34.78
N VAL A 67 42.18 -26.21 -35.06
CA VAL A 67 41.93 -25.55 -36.37
C VAL A 67 42.66 -26.23 -37.54
N ALA A 68 43.76 -26.93 -37.28
CA ALA A 68 44.69 -27.45 -38.29
C ALA A 68 44.37 -28.86 -38.85
N ASN A 69 43.11 -29.14 -39.20
CA ASN A 69 42.80 -30.32 -40.06
C ASN A 69 41.49 -30.25 -40.88
N ARG A 70 40.79 -29.11 -40.92
CA ARG A 70 39.46 -28.96 -41.56
C ARG A 70 39.54 -28.83 -43.10
N GLY A 71 40.32 -29.70 -43.75
CA GLY A 71 40.92 -29.44 -45.07
C GLY A 71 41.02 -30.60 -46.06
N LYS A 72 40.18 -31.65 -45.95
CA LYS A 72 39.88 -32.61 -47.03
C LYS A 72 38.57 -33.36 -46.75
N ASN A 73 37.91 -33.81 -47.82
CA ASN A 73 36.73 -34.67 -47.83
C ASN A 73 35.49 -34.18 -47.04
N CYS A 74 34.72 -33.26 -47.63
CA CYS A 74 33.35 -33.63 -48.02
C CYS A 74 32.87 -32.79 -49.22
N ARG A 75 32.24 -33.45 -50.21
CA ARG A 75 31.64 -32.81 -51.39
C ARG A 75 30.28 -33.48 -51.63
N LYS A 76 29.25 -32.66 -51.82
CA LYS A 76 27.83 -32.98 -52.15
C LYS A 76 26.90 -33.40 -51.00
N MET A 77 25.66 -32.92 -51.17
CA MET A 77 24.36 -33.37 -50.64
C MET A 77 24.02 -33.17 -49.17
N LEU A 78 22.69 -33.05 -48.96
CA LEU A 78 22.02 -32.67 -47.74
C LEU A 78 22.01 -33.81 -46.72
N GLY A 79 22.07 -33.46 -45.43
CA GLY A 79 21.77 -34.34 -44.31
C GLY A 79 21.98 -33.62 -42.98
N TYR A 80 20.98 -33.65 -42.10
CA TYR A 80 21.19 -33.33 -40.69
C TYR A 80 21.96 -34.49 -40.06
N CYS A 81 23.12 -34.22 -39.45
CA CYS A 81 23.80 -35.20 -38.60
C CYS A 81 23.28 -35.06 -37.17
N ASN A 82 22.79 -36.16 -36.60
CA ASN A 82 22.39 -36.27 -35.21
C ASN A 82 23.48 -37.03 -34.43
N ASN A 83 23.59 -36.82 -33.12
CA ASN A 83 24.77 -37.21 -32.34
C ASN A 83 25.03 -38.74 -32.26
N ASP A 84 26.30 -39.11 -32.15
CA ASP A 84 26.79 -40.49 -32.14
C ASP A 84 26.37 -41.31 -30.91
N ILE A 85 26.18 -42.61 -31.12
CA ILE A 85 26.11 -43.64 -30.06
C ILE A 85 27.19 -44.69 -30.35
N PRO A 86 28.21 -44.86 -29.50
CA PRO A 86 29.27 -45.84 -29.74
C PRO A 86 28.81 -47.27 -29.42
N ILE A 87 28.73 -48.12 -30.45
CA ILE A 87 28.49 -49.56 -30.31
C ILE A 87 29.84 -50.25 -30.08
N MET A 88 29.98 -50.96 -28.96
CA MET A 88 31.18 -51.77 -28.67
C MET A 88 31.09 -53.12 -29.40
N VAL A 89 31.97 -53.35 -30.37
CA VAL A 89 32.16 -54.66 -30.99
C VAL A 89 33.11 -55.48 -30.11
N ILE A 90 32.67 -56.67 -29.70
CA ILE A 90 33.54 -57.67 -29.08
C ILE A 90 33.97 -58.65 -30.16
N ASP A 91 35.25 -58.61 -30.51
CA ASP A 91 35.83 -59.53 -31.49
C ASP A 91 36.00 -60.93 -30.87
N GLY A 92 35.79 -61.97 -31.66
CA GLY A 92 35.49 -63.32 -31.14
C GLY A 92 36.50 -64.39 -31.52
N ASP A 93 37.39 -64.76 -30.59
CA ASP A 93 37.84 -66.15 -30.49
C ASP A 93 38.32 -66.52 -29.07
N SER A 94 38.32 -67.82 -28.75
CA SER A 94 38.57 -68.51 -27.46
C SER A 94 37.33 -68.88 -26.61
N HIS A 95 36.79 -70.07 -26.87
CA HIS A 95 35.78 -70.73 -26.05
C HIS A 95 36.37 -71.45 -24.81
N LEU A 96 35.51 -71.71 -23.82
CA LEU A 96 35.67 -72.60 -22.64
C LEU A 96 36.51 -72.07 -21.45
N ASP A 97 35.81 -71.50 -20.44
CA ASP A 97 35.73 -72.06 -19.06
C ASP A 97 35.05 -71.12 -18.01
N LEU A 98 34.71 -69.88 -18.38
CA LEU A 98 34.24 -68.84 -17.45
C LEU A 98 32.89 -69.07 -16.72
N TRP A 99 32.09 -70.08 -17.08
CA TRP A 99 30.69 -70.18 -16.63
C TRP A 99 30.41 -71.08 -15.42
N LYS A 100 31.45 -71.54 -14.70
CA LYS A 100 31.27 -72.29 -13.44
C LYS A 100 30.83 -71.35 -12.31
N ARG A 101 29.52 -71.09 -12.19
CA ARG A 101 28.91 -70.28 -11.11
C ARG A 101 29.39 -70.76 -9.74
N ARG A 102 30.31 -70.01 -9.13
CA ARG A 102 30.83 -70.27 -7.79
C ARG A 102 29.76 -69.91 -6.77
N GLU A 103 29.29 -70.88 -6.00
CA GLU A 103 28.30 -70.62 -4.96
C GLU A 103 28.80 -69.59 -3.95
N MET A 104 27.96 -68.57 -3.68
CA MET A 104 28.25 -67.52 -2.71
C MET A 104 28.52 -68.14 -1.33
N SER A 105 29.63 -67.78 -0.69
CA SER A 105 29.94 -68.25 0.67
C SER A 105 28.90 -67.78 1.68
N LEU A 106 28.67 -68.57 2.73
CA LEU A 106 27.67 -68.29 3.77
C LEU A 106 27.80 -66.87 4.34
N LEU A 107 29.04 -66.41 4.61
CA LEU A 107 29.29 -65.05 5.10
C LEU A 107 28.80 -63.96 4.12
N ARG A 108 28.98 -64.15 2.80
CA ARG A 108 28.46 -63.20 1.79
C ARG A 108 26.94 -63.24 1.68
N ARG A 109 26.31 -64.42 1.82
CA ARG A 109 24.84 -64.54 1.87
C ARG A 109 24.27 -63.86 3.13
N LEU A 110 24.93 -64.01 4.28
CA LEU A 110 24.55 -63.37 5.53
C LEU A 110 24.72 -61.84 5.47
N CYS A 111 25.84 -61.32 4.97
CA CYS A 111 26.02 -59.87 4.81
C CYS A 111 24.99 -59.26 3.84
N LEU A 112 24.62 -59.97 2.77
CA LEU A 112 23.56 -59.54 1.85
C LEU A 112 22.20 -59.49 2.57
N ALA A 113 21.84 -60.55 3.31
CA ALA A 113 20.59 -60.62 4.06
C ALA A 113 20.52 -59.54 5.16
N ILE A 114 21.61 -59.30 5.89
CA ILE A 114 21.70 -58.25 6.92
C ILE A 114 21.60 -56.85 6.30
N SER A 115 22.22 -56.61 5.13
CA SER A 115 22.10 -55.35 4.39
C SER A 115 20.65 -55.08 3.96
N ILE A 116 19.97 -56.08 3.40
CA ILE A 116 18.55 -55.99 3.04
C ILE A 116 17.68 -55.75 4.28
N LEU A 117 17.92 -56.46 5.37
CA LEU A 117 17.14 -56.33 6.60
C LEU A 117 17.36 -54.98 7.30
N LEU A 118 18.58 -54.43 7.27
CA LEU A 118 18.86 -53.04 7.67
C LEU A 118 18.11 -52.03 6.81
N CYS A 119 18.08 -52.22 5.49
CA CYS A 119 17.37 -51.34 4.56
C CYS A 119 15.83 -51.38 4.76
N VAL A 120 15.27 -52.55 5.08
CA VAL A 120 13.86 -52.67 5.50
C VAL A 120 13.64 -52.02 6.87
N ALA A 121 14.56 -52.21 7.82
CA ALA A 121 14.46 -51.62 9.15
C ALA A 121 14.51 -50.08 9.14
N THR A 122 15.37 -49.46 8.32
CA THR A 122 15.38 -48.00 8.17
C THR A 122 14.08 -47.49 7.58
N VAL A 123 13.55 -48.13 6.52
CA VAL A 123 12.23 -47.78 5.94
C VAL A 123 11.11 -47.90 6.98
N LEU A 124 11.10 -48.94 7.82
CA LEU A 124 10.12 -49.07 8.90
C LEU A 124 10.30 -48.02 10.01
N ILE A 125 11.53 -47.61 10.33
CA ILE A 125 11.80 -46.51 11.27
C ILE A 125 11.26 -45.18 10.73
N PHE A 126 11.48 -44.89 9.44
CA PHE A 126 10.93 -43.69 8.78
C PHE A 126 9.39 -43.71 8.65
N LEU A 127 8.75 -44.89 8.62
CA LEU A 127 7.30 -45.02 8.52
C LEU A 127 6.56 -45.05 9.87
N TYR A 128 7.20 -45.52 10.94
CA TYR A 128 6.50 -45.84 12.21
C TYR A 128 7.18 -45.34 13.50
N ALA A 129 8.46 -44.94 13.47
CA ALA A 129 9.20 -44.56 14.67
C ALA A 129 9.58 -43.07 14.70
N LEU A 130 9.75 -42.44 13.53
CA LEU A 130 9.72 -40.99 13.42
C LEU A 130 8.25 -40.55 13.27
N PRO A 131 7.74 -39.63 14.13
CA PRO A 131 6.45 -39.02 13.87
C PRO A 131 6.58 -38.14 12.61
N CYS A 132 5.83 -38.48 11.57
CA CYS A 132 5.51 -37.51 10.53
C CYS A 132 4.51 -36.51 11.13
N ASP A 133 5.03 -35.45 11.74
CA ASP A 133 4.22 -34.26 12.00
C ASP A 133 3.70 -33.74 10.66
N ASN A 134 2.38 -33.76 10.48
CA ASN A 134 1.70 -33.43 9.22
C ASN A 134 1.86 -31.95 8.79
N GLU A 135 2.65 -31.17 9.52
CA GLU A 135 3.03 -29.79 9.20
C GLU A 135 4.30 -29.68 8.34
N VAL A 136 5.06 -30.78 8.17
CA VAL A 136 6.39 -30.76 7.48
C VAL A 136 6.44 -31.65 6.22
N THR A 137 5.31 -32.24 5.79
CA THR A 137 5.22 -32.94 4.49
C THR A 137 5.08 -31.94 3.34
N CYS A 138 6.23 -31.55 2.78
CA CYS A 138 6.39 -30.87 1.50
C CYS A 138 5.64 -29.52 1.33
N LEU A 139 6.40 -28.43 1.50
CA LEU A 139 6.23 -27.27 0.63
C LEU A 139 6.57 -27.67 -0.82
N VAL A 140 5.61 -28.31 -1.48
CA VAL A 140 5.49 -28.19 -2.93
C VAL A 140 5.29 -26.71 -3.19
N ILE A 141 6.13 -26.10 -4.05
CA ILE A 141 5.87 -24.77 -4.58
C ILE A 141 4.71 -24.92 -5.58
N SER A 142 3.52 -25.08 -5.04
CA SER A 142 2.29 -24.84 -5.78
C SER A 142 2.10 -23.34 -5.79
N GLU A 143 2.33 -22.70 -6.94
CA GLU A 143 1.91 -21.31 -7.18
C GLU A 143 0.38 -21.19 -7.32
N GLN A 144 -0.37 -22.11 -6.70
CA GLN A 144 -1.64 -21.77 -6.06
C GLN A 144 -1.38 -20.78 -4.92
N GLN A 145 -1.05 -19.55 -5.30
CA GLN A 145 -1.23 -18.39 -4.45
C GLN A 145 -2.66 -18.44 -3.92
N SER A 146 -2.83 -18.65 -2.61
CA SER A 146 -4.14 -18.54 -1.97
C SER A 146 -4.74 -17.19 -2.35
N PRO A 147 -5.97 -17.12 -2.88
CA PRO A 147 -6.50 -15.89 -3.46
C PRO A 147 -6.41 -14.77 -2.43
N LEU A 148 -5.78 -13.66 -2.81
CA LEU A 148 -5.54 -12.53 -1.91
C LEU A 148 -6.88 -11.92 -1.49
N THR A 149 -7.39 -12.38 -0.35
CA THR A 149 -8.72 -12.10 0.16
C THR A 149 -8.69 -12.30 1.67
N TRP A 150 -8.73 -11.20 2.40
CA TRP A 150 -8.76 -11.17 3.85
C TRP A 150 -9.60 -9.99 4.33
N ASP A 151 -10.11 -10.08 5.55
CA ASP A 151 -10.72 -8.96 6.25
C ASP A 151 -10.06 -8.74 7.61
N LYS A 152 -10.07 -7.49 8.08
CA LYS A 152 -9.44 -7.07 9.33
C LYS A 152 -10.36 -6.14 10.08
N THR A 153 -10.81 -6.58 11.25
CA THR A 153 -11.58 -5.75 12.18
C THR A 153 -10.69 -4.99 13.16
N LEU A 154 -11.03 -3.73 13.40
CA LEU A 154 -10.48 -2.82 14.40
C LEU A 154 -11.62 -2.38 15.34
N GLN A 155 -11.30 -1.99 16.57
CA GLN A 155 -12.27 -1.56 17.59
C GLN A 155 -11.88 -0.20 18.17
N GLY A 156 -12.87 0.63 18.53
CA GLY A 156 -12.64 1.93 19.17
C GLY A 156 -12.21 3.05 18.23
N VAL A 157 -12.21 2.80 16.91
CA VAL A 157 -11.75 3.72 15.85
C VAL A 157 -12.67 3.67 14.64
N GLU A 158 -12.76 4.78 13.91
CA GLU A 158 -13.31 4.88 12.56
C GLU A 158 -12.14 4.97 11.56
N LEU A 159 -12.13 4.12 10.53
CA LEU A 159 -11.29 4.29 9.34
C LEU A 159 -11.89 5.33 8.41
N HIS A 160 -11.07 6.21 7.83
CA HIS A 160 -11.51 7.24 6.88
C HIS A 160 -10.42 7.71 5.91
N GLY A 161 -10.77 8.64 5.01
CA GLY A 161 -9.83 9.24 4.06
C GLY A 161 -9.51 8.35 2.85
N PRO A 162 -8.53 8.74 2.01
CA PRO A 162 -8.08 7.92 0.90
C PRO A 162 -7.27 6.70 1.40
N ILE A 163 -7.25 5.63 0.59
CA ILE A 163 -6.41 4.45 0.86
C ILE A 163 -5.10 4.63 0.08
N SER A 164 -4.01 4.92 0.79
CA SER A 164 -2.68 5.10 0.18
C SER A 164 -1.93 3.76 0.12
N VAL A 165 -1.44 3.36 -1.05
CA VAL A 165 -0.67 2.11 -1.22
C VAL A 165 0.80 2.41 -1.46
N ILE A 166 1.64 2.01 -0.51
CA ILE A 166 3.09 2.20 -0.55
C ILE A 166 3.73 0.96 -1.20
N PRO A 167 4.47 1.12 -2.32
CA PRO A 167 5.15 0.01 -2.97
C PRO A 167 6.32 -0.47 -2.09
N GLY A 168 6.32 -1.76 -1.77
CA GLY A 168 7.27 -2.42 -0.89
C GLY A 168 7.61 -3.82 -1.36
N SER A 169 7.83 -4.72 -0.40
CA SER A 169 8.00 -6.17 -0.59
C SER A 169 7.74 -6.89 0.73
N PRO A 170 6.47 -7.16 1.10
CA PRO A 170 5.23 -6.85 0.37
C PRO A 170 4.79 -5.37 0.42
N ASP A 171 3.77 -5.03 -0.38
CA ASP A 171 3.15 -3.70 -0.41
C ASP A 171 2.36 -3.40 0.88
N SER A 172 2.29 -2.10 1.24
CA SER A 172 1.69 -1.63 2.50
C SER A 172 0.55 -0.65 2.25
N LEU A 173 -0.49 -0.72 3.07
CA LEU A 173 -1.73 0.05 2.98
C LEU A 173 -1.81 1.02 4.15
N ILE A 174 -1.89 2.31 3.86
CA ILE A 174 -2.01 3.37 4.86
C ILE A 174 -3.43 3.93 4.86
N PHE A 175 -4.00 4.07 6.06
CA PHE A 175 -5.35 4.57 6.33
C PHE A 175 -5.32 5.67 7.40
N LEU A 176 -6.27 6.60 7.33
CA LEU A 176 -6.52 7.55 8.42
C LEU A 176 -7.49 6.95 9.46
N LEU A 177 -7.33 7.38 10.71
CA LEU A 177 -8.16 6.97 11.85
C LEU A 177 -8.75 8.18 12.58
N ARG A 178 -10.00 8.06 13.03
CA ARG A 178 -10.68 8.93 14.02
C ARG A 178 -11.01 8.12 15.27
N GLY A 179 -10.94 8.73 16.46
CA GLY A 179 -11.35 8.06 17.70
C GLY A 179 -12.87 7.78 17.77
N GLN A 180 -13.28 6.83 18.61
CA GLN A 180 -14.69 6.62 18.94
C GLN A 180 -15.25 7.79 19.79
N HIS A 181 -16.25 8.51 19.26
CA HIS A 181 -16.94 9.65 19.90
C HIS A 181 -18.06 9.24 20.88
N TYR A 182 -18.76 8.13 20.61
CA TYR A 182 -19.99 7.74 21.30
C TYR A 182 -19.90 6.32 21.86
N GLY A 183 -20.64 6.03 22.93
CA GLY A 183 -20.65 4.72 23.60
C GLY A 183 -20.47 4.83 25.11
N VAL A 184 -20.57 3.70 25.83
CA VAL A 184 -20.47 3.67 27.29
C VAL A 184 -19.05 3.33 27.72
N ASN A 185 -18.39 4.27 28.43
CA ASN A 185 -17.14 4.03 29.14
C ASN A 185 -17.36 3.09 30.34
N SER A 186 -17.47 1.79 30.07
CA SER A 186 -17.53 0.73 31.08
C SER A 186 -16.23 0.73 31.90
N SER A 187 -16.34 1.17 33.16
CA SER A 187 -15.21 1.53 34.02
C SER A 187 -14.35 0.31 34.41
N GLY A 188 -13.37 -0.04 33.57
CA GLY A 188 -12.42 -1.11 33.83
C GLY A 188 -11.52 -1.48 32.65
N SER A 189 -12.09 -1.69 31.45
CA SER A 189 -11.37 -2.24 30.30
C SER A 189 -10.75 -1.21 29.36
N LEU A 190 -11.31 0.01 29.28
CA LEU A 190 -10.94 1.02 28.28
C LEU A 190 -9.59 1.75 28.51
N LYS A 191 -8.64 1.12 29.23
CA LYS A 191 -7.22 1.52 29.19
C LYS A 191 -6.52 1.20 27.86
N GLN A 192 -7.25 0.65 26.89
CA GLN A 192 -6.77 0.30 25.54
C GLN A 192 -7.39 1.15 24.43
N GLN A 193 -8.08 2.25 24.75
CA GLN A 193 -8.53 3.21 23.74
C GLN A 193 -7.32 4.05 23.28
N GLN A 194 -6.60 3.55 22.28
CA GLN A 194 -5.26 4.05 21.92
C GLN A 194 -5.29 5.40 21.17
N ILE A 195 -6.43 5.76 20.60
CA ILE A 195 -6.69 7.07 20.00
C ILE A 195 -7.77 7.77 20.84
N PRO A 196 -7.54 9.01 21.32
CA PRO A 196 -8.56 9.76 22.06
C PRO A 196 -9.71 10.17 21.14
N SER A 197 -10.92 10.34 21.68
CA SER A 197 -12.11 10.69 20.90
C SER A 197 -11.93 11.94 20.03
N GLU A 198 -11.33 13.00 20.59
CA GLU A 198 -11.06 14.29 19.93
C GLU A 198 -9.88 14.29 18.94
N GLY A 199 -9.20 13.15 18.79
CA GLY A 199 -8.01 12.97 17.96
C GLY A 199 -8.19 11.90 16.90
N GLY A 200 -7.07 11.50 16.33
CA GLY A 200 -7.03 10.54 15.24
C GLY A 200 -5.69 9.83 15.16
N GLY A 201 -5.37 9.35 13.97
CA GLY A 201 -4.09 8.71 13.71
C GLY A 201 -3.92 8.25 12.28
N VAL A 202 -2.78 7.60 12.05
CA VAL A 202 -2.44 6.94 10.79
C VAL A 202 -2.10 5.49 11.10
N LEU A 203 -2.59 4.55 10.30
CA LEU A 203 -2.36 3.11 10.46
C LEU A 203 -1.77 2.54 9.17
N SER A 204 -0.68 1.79 9.28
CA SER A 204 -0.11 1.01 8.19
C SER A 204 -0.37 -0.48 8.39
N VAL A 205 -0.83 -1.15 7.33
CA VAL A 205 -1.20 -2.57 7.31
C VAL A 205 -0.56 -3.25 6.10
N GLN A 206 0.01 -4.43 6.29
CA GLN A 206 0.56 -5.22 5.21
C GLN A 206 -0.54 -5.68 4.23
N GLY A 207 -0.46 -5.27 2.96
CA GLY A 207 -1.51 -5.50 1.97
C GLY A 207 -1.79 -6.98 1.68
N VAL A 208 -0.79 -7.85 1.83
CA VAL A 208 -0.91 -9.29 1.56
C VAL A 208 -1.57 -10.07 2.71
N SER A 209 -1.54 -9.57 3.96
CA SER A 209 -1.91 -10.38 5.14
C SER A 209 -2.82 -9.70 6.18
N GLY A 210 -3.11 -8.40 6.07
CA GLY A 210 -3.91 -7.69 7.08
C GLY A 210 -3.22 -7.55 8.44
N THR A 211 -1.90 -7.77 8.50
CA THR A 211 -1.10 -7.55 9.71
C THR A 211 -0.78 -6.06 9.86
N PRO A 212 -1.08 -5.43 11.02
CA PRO A 212 -0.69 -4.05 11.27
C PRO A 212 0.84 -3.97 11.41
N LEU A 213 1.46 -3.03 10.71
CA LEU A 213 2.91 -2.79 10.74
C LEU A 213 3.25 -1.75 11.82
N TRP A 214 2.58 -0.61 11.76
CA TRP A 214 2.74 0.50 12.71
C TRP A 214 1.46 1.35 12.76
N TRP A 215 1.33 2.16 13.81
CA TRP A 215 0.34 3.24 13.89
C TRP A 215 0.89 4.46 14.62
N VAL A 216 0.40 5.64 14.24
CA VAL A 216 0.78 6.93 14.82
C VAL A 216 -0.46 7.57 15.42
N THR A 217 -0.44 7.83 16.73
CA THR A 217 -1.53 8.50 17.46
C THR A 217 -1.38 10.02 17.34
N LEU A 218 -2.35 10.70 16.74
CA LEU A 218 -2.32 12.15 16.50
C LEU A 218 -3.31 12.88 17.42
N LYS A 219 -2.85 13.98 18.02
CA LYS A 219 -3.64 14.83 18.96
C LYS A 219 -4.81 15.60 18.28
N ARG A 220 -4.93 15.47 16.96
CA ARG A 220 -5.88 16.15 16.07
C ARG A 220 -6.34 15.15 15.00
N LEU A 221 -7.51 15.35 14.41
CA LEU A 221 -8.04 14.51 13.35
C LEU A 221 -7.32 14.78 12.02
N PRO A 222 -6.55 13.84 11.43
CA PRO A 222 -6.09 13.96 10.06
C PRO A 222 -7.27 13.85 9.08
N LEU A 223 -7.21 14.52 7.93
CA LEU A 223 -8.27 14.54 6.92
C LEU A 223 -7.74 14.26 5.51
N GLU A 224 -6.51 14.66 5.21
CA GLU A 224 -5.84 14.44 3.93
C GLU A 224 -4.42 13.92 4.15
N ILE A 225 -3.94 13.11 3.20
CA ILE A 225 -2.63 12.46 3.22
C ILE A 225 -2.16 12.22 1.78
N ASP A 226 -0.88 12.50 1.51
CA ASP A 226 -0.18 12.14 0.28
C ASP A 226 1.20 11.60 0.68
N CYS A 227 1.56 10.42 0.16
CA CYS A 227 2.80 9.70 0.48
C CYS A 227 3.71 9.50 -0.74
N PHE A 228 3.55 10.34 -1.78
CA PHE A 228 4.24 10.18 -3.07
C PHE A 228 4.92 11.45 -3.59
N ALA A 229 4.57 12.61 -3.03
CA ALA A 229 4.94 13.91 -3.58
C ALA A 229 6.30 14.45 -3.09
N LEU A 230 6.61 14.31 -1.80
CA LEU A 230 7.76 14.93 -1.14
C LEU A 230 8.55 13.90 -0.33
N ASP A 231 9.87 13.94 -0.44
CA ASP A 231 10.87 13.24 0.38
C ASP A 231 11.40 14.28 1.38
N THR A 232 11.20 14.08 2.69
CA THR A 232 11.51 15.11 3.71
C THR A 232 12.82 14.88 4.45
N ASP A 233 13.32 13.63 4.50
CA ASP A 233 14.60 13.30 5.12
C ASP A 233 15.78 13.23 4.12
N GLY A 234 15.49 13.13 2.82
CA GLY A 234 16.47 12.99 1.75
C GLY A 234 16.87 11.54 1.44
N SER A 235 16.10 10.55 1.91
CA SER A 235 16.40 9.11 1.77
C SER A 235 16.26 8.57 0.34
N GLY A 236 15.70 9.35 -0.59
CA GLY A 236 15.35 8.92 -1.94
C GLY A 236 13.97 8.26 -2.04
N LYS A 237 13.13 8.42 -1.01
CA LYS A 237 11.76 7.90 -0.94
C LYS A 237 10.81 9.01 -0.47
N PRO A 238 9.58 9.10 -0.98
CA PRO A 238 8.61 10.06 -0.51
C PRO A 238 8.03 9.66 0.87
N ASP A 239 7.77 10.68 1.70
CA ASP A 239 7.14 10.60 3.00
C ASP A 239 5.64 10.90 2.94
N CYS A 240 4.90 10.45 3.96
CA CYS A 240 3.50 10.81 4.13
C CYS A 240 3.35 12.19 4.79
N ILE A 241 3.00 13.20 3.98
CA ILE A 241 2.54 14.50 4.48
C ILE A 241 1.06 14.38 4.83
N VAL A 242 0.71 14.70 6.07
CA VAL A 242 -0.65 14.56 6.61
C VAL A 242 -1.17 15.91 7.10
N ALA A 243 -2.32 16.32 6.58
CA ALA A 243 -3.03 17.56 6.94
C ALA A 243 -4.37 17.25 7.63
N GLY A 244 -4.86 18.15 8.48
CA GLY A 244 -6.13 17.93 9.18
C GLY A 244 -6.64 19.04 10.09
N GLU A 245 -7.63 18.70 10.90
CA GLU A 245 -8.35 19.64 11.76
C GLU A 245 -7.45 20.33 12.80
N LYS A 246 -7.94 21.48 13.32
CA LYS A 246 -7.31 22.21 14.42
C LYS A 246 -5.84 22.57 14.08
N GLY A 247 -5.54 22.72 12.78
CA GLY A 247 -4.23 22.99 12.20
C GLY A 247 -3.20 21.90 12.38
N LEU A 248 -3.52 20.66 11.96
CA LEU A 248 -2.56 19.57 11.88
C LEU A 248 -1.78 19.64 10.56
N LEU A 249 -0.44 19.67 10.64
CA LEU A 249 0.46 19.33 9.53
C LEU A 249 1.69 18.58 10.08
N VAL A 250 1.98 17.39 9.54
CA VAL A 250 3.04 16.48 10.02
C VAL A 250 3.60 15.65 8.86
N SER A 251 4.91 15.36 8.88
CA SER A 251 5.57 14.39 7.98
C SER A 251 5.81 13.07 8.73
N ILE A 252 5.47 11.94 8.10
CA ILE A 252 5.55 10.59 8.66
C ILE A 252 6.21 9.63 7.67
N GLU A 253 7.24 8.90 8.10
CA GLU A 253 7.90 7.88 7.28
C GLU A 253 6.91 6.72 6.96
N PRO A 254 6.60 6.41 5.69
CA PRO A 254 5.61 5.38 5.35
C PRO A 254 6.04 3.96 5.76
N THR A 255 7.34 3.70 5.90
CA THR A 255 7.86 2.36 6.24
C THR A 255 7.90 2.07 7.74
N THR A 256 8.23 3.05 8.60
CA THR A 256 8.33 2.85 10.07
C THR A 256 7.22 3.50 10.89
N GLY A 257 6.56 4.54 10.37
CA GLY A 257 5.67 5.41 11.15
C GLY A 257 6.39 6.44 12.03
N MET A 258 7.70 6.64 11.86
CA MET A 258 8.41 7.74 12.54
C MET A 258 7.92 9.11 12.05
N ILE A 259 7.76 10.06 12.97
CA ILE A 259 7.45 11.45 12.63
C ILE A 259 8.78 12.19 12.39
N HIS A 260 9.03 12.67 11.17
CA HIS A 260 10.21 13.49 10.89
C HIS A 260 10.07 14.90 11.49
N TRP A 261 8.89 15.51 11.30
CA TRP A 261 8.56 16.81 11.89
C TRP A 261 7.04 16.98 12.00
N SER A 262 6.61 17.82 12.96
CA SER A 262 5.24 18.31 13.08
C SER A 262 5.30 19.84 13.14
N SER A 263 4.51 20.54 12.32
CA SER A 263 4.60 22.00 12.27
C SER A 263 4.12 22.63 13.58
N ALA A 264 4.82 23.68 14.01
CA ALA A 264 4.52 24.41 15.25
C ALA A 264 3.35 25.40 15.09
N ILE A 265 3.01 25.77 13.84
CA ILE A 265 1.88 26.65 13.53
C ILE A 265 0.60 25.85 13.25
N HIS A 266 -0.54 26.52 13.32
CA HIS A 266 -1.82 25.95 12.91
C HIS A 266 -2.06 26.23 11.43
N THR A 267 -1.97 25.20 10.59
CA THR A 267 -2.26 25.31 9.15
C THR A 267 -3.75 25.16 8.86
N TYR A 268 -4.13 25.28 7.59
CA TYR A 268 -5.43 24.84 7.10
C TYR A 268 -5.50 23.31 6.99
N SER A 269 -6.71 22.77 6.82
CA SER A 269 -6.97 21.32 6.88
C SER A 269 -6.84 20.57 5.54
N LYS A 270 -6.60 21.30 4.44
CA LYS A 270 -6.22 20.72 3.14
C LYS A 270 -4.69 20.61 3.06
N LEU A 271 -4.17 19.69 2.24
CA LEU A 271 -2.74 19.58 1.95
C LEU A 271 -2.15 20.90 1.42
N PRO A 272 -0.89 21.22 1.76
CA PRO A 272 -0.16 22.36 1.20
C PRO A 272 0.07 22.20 -0.31
N VAL A 273 0.57 23.25 -0.96
CA VAL A 273 1.06 23.23 -2.34
C VAL A 273 2.58 23.17 -2.33
N LEU A 274 3.19 22.22 -3.06
CA LEU A 274 4.64 22.19 -3.24
C LEU A 274 5.11 23.40 -4.03
N LEU A 275 6.22 23.97 -3.58
CA LEU A 275 7.05 24.95 -4.26
C LEU A 275 8.44 24.36 -4.46
N PRO A 276 9.22 24.84 -5.44
CA PRO A 276 10.64 24.49 -5.50
C PRO A 276 11.36 24.92 -4.23
N ASP A 277 12.36 24.15 -3.81
CA ASP A 277 13.48 24.51 -2.94
C ASP A 277 13.83 26.03 -2.96
N ILE A 278 13.40 26.76 -1.91
CA ILE A 278 13.54 28.22 -1.75
C ILE A 278 14.59 28.55 -0.69
N ASP A 279 14.57 27.90 0.47
CA ASP A 279 15.53 28.20 1.54
C ASP A 279 16.96 27.68 1.24
N SER A 280 17.08 26.80 0.23
CA SER A 280 18.32 26.18 -0.24
C SER A 280 18.87 25.01 0.59
N ASP A 281 18.06 24.40 1.46
CA ASP A 281 18.45 23.17 2.19
C ASP A 281 18.49 21.90 1.30
N GLY A 282 17.82 21.93 0.14
CA GLY A 282 17.82 20.87 -0.88
C GLY A 282 16.51 20.11 -1.05
N ILE A 283 15.54 20.30 -0.15
CA ILE A 283 14.18 19.73 -0.21
C ILE A 283 13.21 20.75 -0.86
N ASP A 284 12.12 20.28 -1.49
CA ASP A 284 11.09 21.16 -2.07
C ASP A 284 10.10 21.66 -0.99
N ASP A 285 9.75 22.94 -1.02
CA ASP A 285 9.09 23.67 0.07
C ASP A 285 7.54 23.67 0.03
N LEU A 286 6.91 24.11 1.11
CA LEU A 286 5.47 23.97 1.35
C LEU A 286 4.76 25.32 1.51
N LEU A 287 3.79 25.61 0.64
CA LEU A 287 2.88 26.75 0.79
C LEU A 287 1.56 26.29 1.41
N SER A 288 1.17 26.91 2.53
CA SER A 288 -0.10 26.65 3.20
C SER A 288 -0.81 27.95 3.58
N VAL A 289 -1.93 27.83 4.30
CA VAL A 289 -2.65 28.92 4.95
C VAL A 289 -2.53 28.73 6.46
N GLU A 290 -2.04 29.74 7.18
CA GLU A 290 -1.97 29.79 8.64
C GLU A 290 -3.29 30.29 9.22
N ILE A 291 -3.79 29.60 10.25
CA ILE A 291 -4.96 30.00 11.05
C ILE A 291 -4.45 30.71 12.30
N MET A 292 -4.59 32.03 12.33
CA MET A 292 -4.14 32.86 13.46
C MET A 292 -5.20 32.92 14.58
N ALA A 293 -4.81 33.43 15.75
CA ALA A 293 -5.62 33.37 16.99
C ALA A 293 -7.00 34.04 16.91
N GLU A 294 -7.20 35.00 15.99
CA GLU A 294 -8.47 35.69 15.74
C GLU A 294 -9.26 35.10 14.55
N SER A 295 -8.92 33.86 14.15
CA SER A 295 -9.40 33.20 12.91
C SER A 295 -9.07 33.95 11.61
N ILE A 296 -8.17 34.93 11.67
CA ILE A 296 -7.56 35.56 10.49
C ILE A 296 -6.75 34.49 9.75
N LEU A 297 -7.02 34.33 8.45
CA LEU A 297 -6.29 33.44 7.56
C LEU A 297 -5.17 34.21 6.85
N GLY A 298 -3.94 33.74 7.01
CA GLY A 298 -2.77 34.25 6.28
C GLY A 298 -2.16 33.20 5.37
N LEU A 299 -1.48 33.59 4.30
CA LEU A 299 -0.61 32.65 3.57
C LEU A 299 0.70 32.46 4.35
N VAL A 300 1.27 31.25 4.31
CA VAL A 300 2.51 30.92 5.01
C VAL A 300 3.39 29.98 4.19
N LEU A 301 4.70 30.25 4.19
CA LEU A 301 5.72 29.42 3.59
C LEU A 301 6.44 28.62 4.68
N LEU A 302 6.47 27.30 4.52
CA LEU A 302 7.08 26.33 5.42
C LEU A 302 8.20 25.57 4.69
N SER A 303 9.30 25.28 5.39
CA SER A 303 10.37 24.41 4.86
C SER A 303 9.87 22.97 4.75
N GLY A 304 10.09 22.33 3.61
CA GLY A 304 9.66 20.94 3.37
C GLY A 304 10.36 19.92 4.28
N ARG A 305 11.61 20.22 4.67
CA ARG A 305 12.48 19.34 5.46
C ARG A 305 12.17 19.30 6.95
N ASN A 306 11.67 20.40 7.51
CA ASN A 306 11.56 20.57 8.96
C ASN A 306 10.25 21.23 9.44
N GLY A 307 9.38 21.68 8.53
CA GLY A 307 8.08 22.27 8.87
C GLY A 307 8.13 23.64 9.58
N GLN A 308 9.29 24.30 9.62
CA GLN A 308 9.46 25.66 10.18
C GLN A 308 9.05 26.75 9.18
N VAL A 309 8.70 27.93 9.70
CA VAL A 309 8.24 29.08 8.90
C VAL A 309 9.41 29.80 8.24
N VAL A 310 9.50 29.68 6.91
CA VAL A 310 10.48 30.40 6.07
C VAL A 310 9.98 31.82 5.75
N GLY A 311 8.65 32.03 5.65
CA GLY A 311 8.08 33.35 5.36
C GLY A 311 6.60 33.49 5.68
N ARG A 312 6.20 34.72 6.05
CA ARG A 312 4.81 35.14 6.26
C ARG A 312 4.47 36.33 5.34
N PRO A 313 3.96 36.09 4.12
CA PRO A 313 3.48 37.14 3.24
C PRO A 313 2.31 37.94 3.86
N LEU A 314 2.36 39.27 3.74
CA LEU A 314 1.28 40.15 4.21
C LEU A 314 0.00 39.89 3.41
N THR A 315 -0.90 39.12 4.00
CA THR A 315 -2.22 38.79 3.48
C THR A 315 -3.26 39.67 4.18
N ARG A 316 -4.15 40.31 3.40
CA ARG A 316 -5.16 41.24 3.93
C ARG A 316 -6.50 40.53 4.12
N ASP A 317 -6.90 40.36 5.38
CA ASP A 317 -8.27 40.12 5.87
C ASP A 317 -9.17 39.27 4.96
N CYS A 318 -8.75 38.05 4.65
CA CYS A 318 -9.54 37.06 3.91
C CYS A 318 -10.30 36.15 4.90
N SER A 319 -11.61 35.98 4.69
CA SER A 319 -12.43 35.05 5.50
C SER A 319 -12.36 33.60 5.02
N SER A 320 -11.94 33.40 3.76
CA SER A 320 -11.50 32.12 3.22
C SER A 320 -10.34 32.36 2.24
N ILE A 321 -9.34 31.50 2.25
CA ILE A 321 -8.24 31.49 1.27
C ILE A 321 -8.19 30.11 0.61
N GLN A 322 -8.31 30.08 -0.71
CA GLN A 322 -8.09 28.90 -1.54
C GLN A 322 -6.94 29.17 -2.51
N ILE A 323 -5.85 28.41 -2.41
CA ILE A 323 -4.77 28.44 -3.42
C ILE A 323 -5.30 27.78 -4.70
N ILE A 324 -5.14 28.44 -5.84
CA ILE A 324 -5.70 28.00 -7.14
C ILE A 324 -4.60 27.39 -8.02
N SER A 325 -3.51 28.12 -8.22
CA SER A 325 -2.34 27.61 -8.95
C SER A 325 -1.05 28.33 -8.55
N PHE A 326 0.07 27.62 -8.71
CA PHE A 326 1.39 28.22 -8.82
C PHE A 326 1.84 28.15 -10.28
N ASN A 327 2.07 29.31 -10.91
CA ASN A 327 2.44 29.38 -12.32
C ASN A 327 3.97 29.42 -12.50
N SER A 328 4.46 28.98 -13.66
CA SER A 328 5.89 28.99 -14.04
C SER A 328 6.56 30.38 -13.98
N ASN A 329 5.78 31.46 -14.05
CA ASN A 329 6.23 32.83 -13.79
C ASN A 329 6.40 33.15 -12.28
N VAL A 330 6.42 32.11 -11.43
CA VAL A 330 6.70 32.18 -9.99
C VAL A 330 5.69 33.06 -9.24
N THR A 331 4.41 32.90 -9.59
CA THR A 331 3.28 33.62 -9.00
C THR A 331 2.30 32.64 -8.38
N VAL A 332 1.97 32.86 -7.11
CA VAL A 332 0.87 32.18 -6.42
C VAL A 332 -0.41 32.90 -6.79
N SER A 333 -1.42 32.17 -7.27
CA SER A 333 -2.79 32.68 -7.40
C SER A 333 -3.68 32.04 -6.35
N TYR A 334 -4.52 32.85 -5.70
CA TYR A 334 -5.46 32.39 -4.68
C TYR A 334 -6.81 33.12 -4.80
N SER A 335 -7.90 32.42 -4.50
CA SER A 335 -9.18 33.04 -4.19
C SER A 335 -9.15 33.49 -2.73
N CYS A 336 -9.56 34.74 -2.52
CA CYS A 336 -9.84 35.32 -1.23
C CYS A 336 -11.32 35.72 -1.21
N ASP A 337 -12.10 35.08 -0.36
CA ASP A 337 -13.46 35.53 -0.07
C ASP A 337 -13.40 36.62 1.00
N GLU A 338 -13.71 37.84 0.59
CA GLU A 338 -13.78 39.01 1.48
C GLU A 338 -15.05 38.96 2.32
N THR A 339 -15.04 39.52 3.52
CA THR A 339 -16.16 39.48 4.50
C THR A 339 -17.50 40.00 3.96
N ASN A 340 -17.48 40.79 2.87
CA ASN A 340 -18.66 41.24 2.14
C ASN A 340 -19.25 40.17 1.17
N GLY A 341 -18.83 38.90 1.27
CA GLY A 341 -19.27 37.80 0.39
C GLY A 341 -18.73 37.87 -1.04
N LYS A 342 -17.72 38.72 -1.29
CA LYS A 342 -17.15 38.93 -2.62
C LYS A 342 -15.90 38.08 -2.81
N ARG A 343 -15.99 37.07 -3.68
CA ARG A 343 -14.83 36.30 -4.14
C ARG A 343 -13.90 37.17 -4.99
N SER A 344 -12.62 37.20 -4.62
CA SER A 344 -11.57 37.93 -5.32
C SER A 344 -10.38 37.03 -5.63
N THR A 345 -10.06 36.83 -6.90
CA THR A 345 -8.80 36.17 -7.27
C THR A 345 -7.66 37.18 -7.14
N LYS A 346 -6.74 36.92 -6.22
CA LYS A 346 -5.53 37.69 -5.97
C LYS A 346 -4.31 36.87 -6.42
N SER A 347 -3.26 37.54 -6.86
CA SER A 347 -2.00 36.89 -7.23
C SER A 347 -0.82 37.66 -6.66
N VAL A 348 0.14 36.94 -6.10
CA VAL A 348 1.34 37.50 -5.45
C VAL A 348 2.57 36.80 -6.02
N PRO A 349 3.59 37.54 -6.50
CA PRO A 349 4.85 36.97 -6.95
C PRO A 349 5.67 36.47 -5.76
N LEU A 350 6.37 35.34 -5.91
CA LEU A 350 7.18 34.74 -4.84
C LEU A 350 8.23 35.69 -4.26
N LYS A 351 8.68 36.71 -5.00
CA LYS A 351 9.56 37.76 -4.45
C LYS A 351 8.90 38.55 -3.31
N GLU A 352 7.63 38.93 -3.46
CA GLU A 352 6.84 39.63 -2.44
C GLU A 352 6.40 38.68 -1.30
N LEU A 353 6.43 37.36 -1.55
CA LEU A 353 6.36 36.34 -0.49
C LEU A 353 7.68 36.15 0.28
N LEU A 354 8.79 36.69 -0.24
CA LEU A 354 10.17 36.49 0.25
C LEU A 354 10.85 37.79 0.67
N ASP A 355 10.13 38.90 0.83
CA ASP A 355 10.70 40.16 1.35
C ASP A 355 11.19 40.03 2.82
N THR A 356 10.89 38.92 3.50
CA THR A 356 11.51 38.52 4.79
C THR A 356 12.75 37.63 4.67
N VAL A 357 13.10 37.13 3.47
CA VAL A 357 14.15 36.12 3.26
C VAL A 357 15.39 36.74 2.62
N ASN A 358 16.42 36.98 3.43
CA ASN A 358 17.73 37.46 2.99
C ASN A 358 18.51 36.38 2.21
N SER A 359 18.18 36.13 0.95
CA SER A 359 19.01 35.29 0.06
C SER A 359 19.10 35.79 -1.37
N SER A 360 20.29 36.27 -1.74
CA SER A 360 20.66 36.62 -3.12
C SER A 360 20.85 35.40 -4.04
N GLN A 361 20.48 34.19 -3.60
CA GLN A 361 20.68 32.94 -4.33
C GLN A 361 19.40 32.41 -5.01
N VAL A 362 18.22 32.70 -4.46
CA VAL A 362 16.91 32.22 -4.97
C VAL A 362 16.74 32.50 -6.46
N GLY A 363 17.11 33.70 -6.91
CA GLY A 363 17.02 34.11 -8.32
C GLY A 363 17.94 33.39 -9.30
N LYS A 364 18.83 32.48 -8.86
CA LYS A 364 19.78 31.75 -9.72
C LYS A 364 19.47 30.25 -9.90
N LYS A 365 18.83 29.58 -8.93
CA LYS A 365 18.30 28.20 -9.10
C LYS A 365 17.05 28.19 -9.99
N LEU A 366 16.20 29.20 -9.82
CA LEU A 366 14.84 29.25 -10.35
C LEU A 366 14.77 29.32 -11.90
N THR A 367 15.85 29.77 -12.54
CA THR A 367 16.00 29.86 -14.00
C THR A 367 16.67 28.64 -14.65
N SER A 368 17.15 27.66 -13.86
CA SER A 368 17.83 26.46 -14.39
C SER A 368 17.01 25.17 -14.31
N LYS A 369 16.05 25.06 -13.37
CA LYS A 369 15.13 23.91 -13.26
C LYS A 369 13.82 24.04 -14.08
N SER A 370 13.61 25.11 -14.86
CA SER A 370 12.32 25.48 -15.47
C SER A 370 11.77 24.53 -16.57
N GLN A 371 12.37 23.35 -16.78
CA GLN A 371 11.88 22.28 -17.66
C GLN A 371 11.48 20.99 -16.92
N THR A 372 11.67 20.91 -15.60
CA THR A 372 11.12 19.81 -14.80
C THR A 372 9.64 20.07 -14.58
N SER A 373 8.76 19.12 -14.95
CA SER A 373 7.33 19.25 -14.68
C SER A 373 7.07 19.32 -13.18
N LEU A 374 6.27 20.29 -12.73
CA LEU A 374 5.84 20.42 -11.34
C LEU A 374 5.19 19.11 -10.87
N ARG A 375 5.94 18.33 -10.08
CA ARG A 375 5.34 17.47 -9.07
C ARG A 375 4.84 18.40 -7.98
N GLY A 376 3.55 18.73 -8.03
CA GLY A 376 2.88 19.03 -6.78
C GLY A 376 2.71 17.75 -5.97
N PHE A 377 2.18 17.89 -4.76
CA PHE A 377 1.07 17.01 -4.38
C PHE A 377 0.06 16.96 -5.53
N THR A 378 -0.79 15.93 -5.57
CA THR A 378 -1.91 15.96 -6.51
C THR A 378 -2.93 17.02 -6.09
N VAL A 379 -2.63 18.29 -6.43
CA VAL A 379 -3.56 19.43 -6.46
C VAL A 379 -4.53 19.18 -7.61
N SER A 380 -5.31 18.12 -7.43
CA SER A 380 -6.58 17.95 -8.11
C SER A 380 -7.36 19.22 -7.87
N ASN A 381 -7.92 19.80 -8.93
CA ASN A 381 -8.85 20.91 -8.81
C ASN A 381 -10.18 20.34 -8.27
N HIS A 382 -10.15 19.91 -7.01
CA HIS A 382 -11.21 19.19 -6.32
C HIS A 382 -12.53 19.96 -6.39
N ASP A 383 -12.47 21.29 -6.33
CA ASP A 383 -13.65 22.16 -6.34
C ASP A 383 -14.18 22.49 -7.77
N ALA A 384 -13.58 21.94 -8.84
CA ALA A 384 -13.98 22.18 -10.24
C ALA A 384 -14.39 20.91 -11.01
N ASN A 385 -13.70 19.79 -10.81
CA ASN A 385 -13.97 18.52 -11.51
C ASN A 385 -14.60 17.43 -10.62
N MET A 386 -15.04 17.76 -9.40
CA MET A 386 -15.57 16.85 -8.34
C MET A 386 -16.68 15.85 -8.75
N TYR A 387 -17.23 16.00 -9.95
CA TYR A 387 -18.40 15.28 -10.47
C TYR A 387 -18.13 14.60 -11.82
N ASN A 388 -16.89 14.57 -12.33
CA ASN A 388 -16.55 14.03 -13.65
C ASN A 388 -15.23 13.23 -13.62
N TRP A 389 -15.25 12.00 -14.15
CA TRP A 389 -14.08 11.14 -14.32
C TRP A 389 -13.99 10.66 -15.77
N GLU A 390 -12.81 10.76 -16.38
CA GLU A 390 -12.55 10.25 -17.73
C GLU A 390 -11.99 8.83 -17.62
N LEU A 391 -12.81 7.83 -17.96
CA LEU A 391 -12.48 6.41 -17.83
C LEU A 391 -11.67 5.90 -19.03
N THR A 392 -11.94 6.47 -20.22
CA THR A 392 -11.18 6.32 -21.47
C THR A 392 -11.32 7.63 -22.27
N PRO A 393 -10.58 7.83 -23.39
CA PRO A 393 -10.80 8.95 -24.31
C PRO A 393 -12.22 9.04 -24.92
N PHE A 394 -13.08 8.04 -24.70
CA PHE A 394 -14.47 8.02 -25.16
C PHE A 394 -15.47 7.98 -24.00
N HIS A 395 -15.14 7.35 -22.87
CA HIS A 395 -16.07 7.11 -21.76
C HIS A 395 -15.86 8.13 -20.62
N ARG A 396 -16.89 8.93 -20.36
CA ARG A 396 -16.92 9.91 -19.27
C ARG A 396 -17.99 9.51 -18.26
N LEU A 397 -17.57 9.25 -17.02
CA LEU A 397 -18.44 9.06 -15.87
C LEU A 397 -18.73 10.41 -15.23
N SER A 398 -19.97 10.62 -14.80
CA SER A 398 -20.35 11.75 -13.96
C SER A 398 -21.26 11.30 -12.82
N ILE A 399 -21.04 11.86 -11.63
CA ILE A 399 -21.77 11.55 -10.39
C ILE A 399 -22.15 12.89 -9.77
N GLN A 400 -23.43 13.08 -9.46
CA GLN A 400 -23.95 14.26 -8.78
C GLN A 400 -24.82 13.83 -7.60
N ASN A 401 -24.29 13.99 -6.39
CA ASN A 401 -25.10 13.94 -5.18
C ASN A 401 -25.81 15.29 -5.03
N ARG A 402 -27.15 15.28 -5.05
CA ARG A 402 -27.96 16.48 -4.78
C ARG A 402 -28.51 16.45 -3.37
N GLU A 403 -28.38 17.57 -2.67
CA GLU A 403 -29.05 17.79 -1.40
C GLU A 403 -30.46 18.30 -1.65
N THR A 404 -31.44 17.71 -0.96
CA THR A 404 -32.82 18.19 -0.93
C THR A 404 -33.07 18.82 0.43
N HIS A 405 -33.41 20.12 0.47
CA HIS A 405 -33.58 20.88 1.71
C HIS A 405 -34.62 20.28 2.68
N PRO A 406 -34.51 20.54 4.00
CA PRO A 406 -33.30 20.64 4.83
C PRO A 406 -33.06 19.34 5.63
N ASP A 407 -33.92 18.34 5.46
CA ASP A 407 -33.93 17.08 6.19
C ASP A 407 -33.30 15.96 5.34
N GLU A 408 -31.97 15.95 5.25
CA GLU A 408 -31.08 14.78 5.07
C GLU A 408 -31.24 13.86 3.83
N PHE A 409 -32.20 14.10 2.93
CA PHE A 409 -32.39 13.28 1.73
C PHE A 409 -31.45 13.65 0.58
N TYR A 410 -30.36 12.90 0.45
CA TYR A 410 -29.48 12.92 -0.71
C TYR A 410 -30.09 12.15 -1.91
N GLN A 411 -29.88 12.67 -3.13
CA GLN A 411 -30.16 11.95 -4.37
C GLN A 411 -28.87 11.79 -5.18
N ALA A 412 -28.36 10.57 -5.27
CA ALA A 412 -27.26 10.21 -6.16
C ALA A 412 -27.77 10.05 -7.60
N ASN A 413 -27.27 10.91 -8.50
CA ASN A 413 -27.49 10.83 -9.95
C ASN A 413 -26.17 10.48 -10.64
N ILE A 414 -26.09 9.32 -11.30
CA ILE A 414 -24.90 8.86 -12.01
C ILE A 414 -25.22 8.74 -13.50
N ASN A 415 -24.39 9.32 -14.35
CA ASN A 415 -24.53 9.27 -15.80
C ASN A 415 -23.19 8.92 -16.45
N LEU A 416 -23.19 7.90 -17.31
CA LEU A 416 -22.06 7.45 -18.12
C LEU A 416 -22.30 7.82 -19.58
N THR A 417 -21.45 8.68 -20.14
CA THR A 417 -21.56 9.15 -21.53
C THR A 417 -20.41 8.66 -22.41
N LEU A 418 -20.73 8.48 -23.69
CA LEU A 418 -19.80 8.16 -24.77
C LEU A 418 -19.61 9.40 -25.65
N HIS A 419 -18.42 10.00 -25.61
CA HIS A 419 -18.02 11.03 -26.56
C HIS A 419 -17.63 10.39 -27.90
N LYS A 420 -18.29 10.80 -28.98
CA LYS A 420 -17.85 10.49 -30.35
C LYS A 420 -16.89 11.57 -30.85
N VAL A 421 -16.03 11.20 -31.80
CA VAL A 421 -15.13 12.12 -32.54
C VAL A 421 -15.89 13.26 -33.25
N ALA A 422 -17.21 13.12 -33.45
CA ALA A 422 -18.10 14.13 -34.02
C ALA A 422 -18.72 15.09 -32.98
N ASN A 423 -18.12 15.25 -31.79
CA ASN A 423 -18.51 16.16 -30.70
C ASN A 423 -19.88 15.88 -30.02
N GLU A 424 -20.69 14.95 -30.53
CA GLU A 424 -21.89 14.45 -29.85
C GLU A 424 -21.52 13.49 -28.71
N SER A 425 -22.13 13.69 -27.54
CA SER A 425 -22.04 12.78 -26.39
C SER A 425 -23.34 12.01 -26.22
N HIS A 426 -23.26 10.68 -26.20
CA HIS A 426 -24.42 9.79 -26.04
C HIS A 426 -24.44 9.20 -24.63
N LEU A 427 -25.56 9.32 -23.91
CA LEU A 427 -25.76 8.64 -22.62
C LEU A 427 -25.86 7.13 -22.84
N ILE A 428 -24.95 6.33 -22.29
CA ILE A 428 -25.05 4.86 -22.34
C ILE A 428 -25.88 4.36 -21.16
N TRP A 429 -25.55 4.81 -19.96
CA TRP A 429 -26.11 4.31 -18.72
C TRP A 429 -26.39 5.47 -17.77
N SER A 430 -27.53 5.40 -17.07
CA SER A 430 -27.93 6.35 -16.04
C SER A 430 -28.52 5.60 -14.86
N HIS A 431 -28.12 5.99 -13.66
CA HIS A 431 -28.62 5.43 -12.42
C HIS A 431 -28.95 6.55 -11.44
N VAL A 432 -30.21 6.62 -11.04
CA VAL A 432 -30.74 7.58 -10.07
C VAL A 432 -31.26 6.79 -8.88
N ASN A 433 -30.64 6.97 -7.71
CA ASN A 433 -31.02 6.25 -6.49
C ASN A 433 -31.45 7.26 -5.41
N PRO A 434 -32.75 7.33 -5.06
CA PRO A 434 -33.25 8.26 -4.06
C PRO A 434 -32.80 7.86 -2.64
N ASN A 435 -32.69 8.86 -1.76
CA ASN A 435 -32.24 8.72 -0.38
C ASN A 435 -30.88 8.01 -0.30
N SER A 436 -29.95 8.36 -1.19
CA SER A 436 -28.62 7.77 -1.25
C SER A 436 -27.54 8.75 -1.66
N PHE A 437 -26.33 8.50 -1.19
CA PHE A 437 -25.11 9.23 -1.53
C PHE A 437 -24.12 8.27 -2.18
N ALA A 438 -23.60 8.67 -3.35
CA ALA A 438 -22.56 7.95 -4.07
C ALA A 438 -21.18 8.50 -3.71
N MET A 439 -20.26 7.61 -3.32
CA MET A 439 -18.88 7.95 -2.95
C MET A 439 -17.98 8.04 -4.19
N GLU A 440 -16.72 8.46 -4.00
CA GLU A 440 -15.76 8.59 -5.11
C GLU A 440 -15.49 7.21 -5.76
N PRO A 441 -15.53 7.09 -7.10
CA PRO A 441 -15.42 5.81 -7.79
C PRO A 441 -13.95 5.40 -7.99
N ALA A 442 -13.61 4.17 -7.61
CA ALA A 442 -12.31 3.59 -7.93
C ALA A 442 -12.31 3.04 -9.37
N ILE A 443 -11.43 3.53 -10.23
CA ILE A 443 -11.42 3.21 -11.68
C ILE A 443 -10.74 1.86 -11.95
N LEU A 444 -11.40 0.98 -12.72
CA LEU A 444 -10.90 -0.33 -13.12
C LEU A 444 -10.51 -0.33 -14.62
N THR A 445 -9.22 -0.21 -14.89
CA THR A 445 -8.66 -0.34 -16.25
C THR A 445 -8.19 -1.77 -16.51
N MET A 446 -8.76 -2.45 -17.50
CA MET A 446 -8.37 -3.83 -17.82
C MET A 446 -7.19 -3.89 -18.80
N THR A 447 -6.08 -4.46 -18.35
CA THR A 447 -4.90 -4.72 -19.20
C THR A 447 -5.22 -5.76 -20.26
N GLY A 448 -4.83 -5.49 -21.52
CA GLY A 448 -5.08 -6.38 -22.67
C GLY A 448 -6.43 -6.19 -23.39
N TYR A 449 -7.40 -5.50 -22.79
CA TYR A 449 -8.75 -5.32 -23.37
C TYR A 449 -9.10 -3.82 -23.53
N PRO A 450 -8.67 -3.14 -24.61
CA PRO A 450 -8.77 -1.68 -24.74
C PRO A 450 -10.22 -1.12 -24.83
N TYR A 451 -11.22 -1.98 -24.94
CA TYR A 451 -12.64 -1.64 -24.98
C TYR A 451 -13.41 -2.03 -23.70
N MET A 452 -12.77 -2.78 -22.80
CA MET A 452 -13.28 -3.12 -21.47
C MET A 452 -12.71 -2.14 -20.46
N THR A 453 -13.58 -1.37 -19.82
CA THR A 453 -13.23 -0.56 -18.65
C THR A 453 -14.31 -0.71 -17.58
N GLY A 454 -14.08 -0.16 -16.40
CA GLY A 454 -15.05 -0.19 -15.33
C GLY A 454 -14.72 0.76 -14.21
N PHE A 455 -15.56 0.72 -13.18
CA PHE A 455 -15.32 1.39 -11.92
C PHE A 455 -16.05 0.64 -10.80
N VAL A 456 -15.54 0.75 -9.57
CA VAL A 456 -16.25 0.31 -8.38
C VAL A 456 -16.71 1.53 -7.62
N ILE A 457 -17.97 1.53 -7.21
CA ILE A 457 -18.64 2.64 -6.55
C ILE A 457 -19.33 2.13 -5.29
N LYS A 458 -19.25 2.92 -4.21
CA LYS A 458 -19.94 2.64 -2.95
C LYS A 458 -21.08 3.63 -2.76
N PHE A 459 -22.21 3.12 -2.28
CA PHE A 459 -23.38 3.89 -1.88
C PHE A 459 -23.63 3.74 -0.39
N TRP A 460 -24.04 4.82 0.25
CA TRP A 460 -24.86 4.77 1.46
C TRP A 460 -26.30 5.11 1.07
N GLN A 461 -27.26 4.31 1.55
CA GLN A 461 -28.69 4.49 1.28
C GLN A 461 -29.48 4.46 2.59
N TRP A 462 -30.25 5.53 2.83
CA TRP A 462 -31.08 5.68 4.01
C TRP A 462 -32.50 5.11 3.79
N PRO A 463 -33.07 4.41 4.78
CA PRO A 463 -34.44 3.94 4.71
C PRO A 463 -35.43 5.10 4.63
N HIS A 464 -36.35 5.08 3.66
CA HIS A 464 -37.22 6.21 3.36
C HIS A 464 -38.15 6.64 4.51
N ASN A 465 -38.54 5.69 5.38
CA ASN A 465 -39.60 5.85 6.38
C ASN A 465 -39.18 5.53 7.82
N GLU A 466 -37.91 5.16 8.09
CA GLU A 466 -37.49 4.88 9.47
C GLU A 466 -37.10 6.17 10.19
N GLN A 467 -37.92 6.54 11.19
CA GLN A 467 -37.58 7.61 12.12
C GLN A 467 -36.38 7.18 12.99
N PRO A 468 -35.40 8.07 13.22
CA PRO A 468 -34.15 7.67 13.86
C PRO A 468 -34.34 7.46 15.38
N GLU A 469 -33.81 6.35 15.88
CA GLU A 469 -34.07 5.85 17.22
C GLU A 469 -33.31 6.68 18.27
N ARG A 470 -34.03 7.33 19.19
CA ARG A 470 -33.39 8.10 20.28
C ARG A 470 -32.92 7.15 21.37
N ILE A 471 -31.61 7.08 21.59
CA ILE A 471 -31.01 6.36 22.72
C ILE A 471 -31.13 7.21 23.98
N ASN A 472 -30.62 8.45 23.92
CA ASN A 472 -30.65 9.44 25.00
C ASN A 472 -31.22 10.77 24.49
N SER A 473 -31.34 11.77 25.37
CA SER A 473 -31.88 13.12 25.05
C SER A 473 -31.23 13.80 23.84
N SER A 474 -29.92 13.63 23.64
CA SER A 474 -29.15 14.16 22.49
C SER A 474 -28.44 13.09 21.65
N LEU A 475 -28.59 11.80 21.95
CA LEU A 475 -27.95 10.71 21.19
C LEU A 475 -28.98 9.96 20.35
N ILE A 476 -28.81 10.06 19.04
CA ILE A 476 -29.70 9.53 18.00
C ILE A 476 -28.97 8.41 17.27
N LYS A 477 -29.66 7.31 16.98
CA LYS A 477 -29.18 6.17 16.21
C LYS A 477 -29.83 6.18 14.83
N ARG A 478 -29.03 5.91 13.79
CA ARG A 478 -29.49 5.73 12.41
C ARG A 478 -29.02 4.39 11.87
N ARG A 479 -29.87 3.76 11.08
CA ARG A 479 -29.55 2.58 10.26
C ARG A 479 -29.48 3.03 8.81
N LEU A 480 -28.48 2.57 8.07
CA LEU A 480 -28.37 2.77 6.63
C LEU A 480 -27.83 1.51 5.96
N THR A 481 -28.09 1.34 4.67
CA THR A 481 -27.50 0.27 3.87
C THR A 481 -26.27 0.81 3.15
N GLU A 482 -25.11 0.19 3.38
CA GLU A 482 -23.95 0.33 2.50
C GLU A 482 -24.02 -0.71 1.39
N ARG A 483 -23.79 -0.31 0.14
CA ARG A 483 -23.63 -1.21 -1.01
C ARG A 483 -22.38 -0.87 -1.78
N VAL A 484 -21.56 -1.86 -2.11
CA VAL A 484 -20.46 -1.73 -3.08
C VAL A 484 -20.87 -2.40 -4.39
N GLN A 485 -20.80 -1.67 -5.49
CA GLN A 485 -21.24 -2.09 -6.82
C GLN A 485 -20.09 -1.94 -7.84
N ILE A 486 -19.80 -3.00 -8.57
CA ILE A 486 -18.85 -3.01 -9.69
C ILE A 486 -19.64 -2.70 -10.96
N VAL A 487 -19.22 -1.71 -11.73
CA VAL A 487 -19.77 -1.39 -13.06
C VAL A 487 -18.70 -1.70 -14.10
N LEU A 488 -19.01 -2.60 -15.03
CA LEU A 488 -18.16 -2.95 -16.17
C LEU A 488 -18.83 -2.46 -17.44
N MET A 489 -18.05 -1.98 -18.40
CA MET A 489 -18.54 -1.58 -19.72
C MET A 489 -17.65 -2.10 -20.85
N ASN A 490 -18.30 -2.62 -21.89
CA ASN A 490 -17.70 -3.10 -23.12
C ASN A 490 -18.25 -2.28 -24.28
N CYS A 491 -17.52 -1.24 -24.71
CA CYS A 491 -18.02 -0.20 -25.61
C CYS A 491 -19.34 0.46 -25.12
N THR A 492 -20.50 -0.04 -25.56
CA THR A 492 -21.85 0.47 -25.22
C THR A 492 -22.65 -0.47 -24.34
N GLU A 493 -22.17 -1.69 -24.09
CA GLU A 493 -22.79 -2.64 -23.17
C GLU A 493 -22.30 -2.36 -21.74
N VAL A 494 -23.19 -2.36 -20.76
CA VAL A 494 -22.88 -2.05 -19.36
C VAL A 494 -23.49 -3.09 -18.44
N HIS A 495 -22.65 -3.75 -17.65
CA HIS A 495 -23.05 -4.72 -16.63
C HIS A 495 -22.78 -4.15 -15.24
N THR A 496 -23.63 -4.48 -14.27
CA THR A 496 -23.44 -4.04 -12.88
C THR A 496 -23.58 -5.20 -11.91
N ILE A 497 -22.59 -5.39 -11.03
CA ILE A 497 -22.48 -6.47 -10.06
C ILE A 497 -22.56 -5.88 -8.65
N ASN A 498 -23.39 -6.42 -7.76
CA ASN A 498 -23.34 -6.06 -6.34
C ASN A 498 -22.26 -6.92 -5.66
N ALA A 499 -21.15 -6.30 -5.26
CA ALA A 499 -20.04 -7.00 -4.58
C ALA A 499 -20.28 -7.16 -3.08
N SER A 500 -20.96 -6.19 -2.44
CA SER A 500 -21.45 -6.33 -1.07
C SER A 500 -22.66 -5.44 -0.80
N GLN A 501 -23.48 -5.84 0.18
CA GLN A 501 -24.55 -5.03 0.74
C GLN A 501 -24.71 -5.35 2.22
N ILE A 502 -24.51 -4.37 3.10
CA ILE A 502 -24.39 -4.55 4.56
C ILE A 502 -25.08 -3.38 5.28
N GLU A 503 -25.65 -3.63 6.46
CA GLU A 503 -26.22 -2.58 7.31
C GLU A 503 -25.13 -1.88 8.14
N ILE A 504 -25.15 -0.55 8.16
CA ILE A 504 -24.32 0.30 9.02
C ILE A 504 -25.20 0.99 10.06
N VAL A 505 -24.74 0.98 11.30
CA VAL A 505 -25.31 1.73 12.41
C VAL A 505 -24.46 2.98 12.65
N GLN A 506 -25.05 4.16 12.47
CA GLN A 506 -24.47 5.43 12.91
C GLN A 506 -25.03 5.82 14.28
N LEU A 507 -24.19 6.47 15.08
CA LEU A 507 -24.60 7.25 16.25
C LEU A 507 -24.31 8.73 15.99
N CYS A 508 -25.29 9.58 16.29
CA CYS A 508 -25.26 11.01 15.99
C CYS A 508 -25.63 11.83 17.23
N ARG A 509 -24.92 12.95 17.46
CA ARG A 509 -25.28 13.96 18.45
C ARG A 509 -25.20 15.35 17.83
N ASP A 510 -26.27 16.13 17.98
CA ASP A 510 -26.34 17.55 17.60
C ASP A 510 -25.87 17.87 16.15
N GLY A 511 -25.91 16.87 15.26
CA GLY A 511 -25.46 16.94 13.86
C GLY A 511 -24.22 16.08 13.53
N ASP A 512 -23.29 15.87 14.46
CA ASP A 512 -22.09 15.04 14.24
C ASP A 512 -22.44 13.55 14.32
N CYS A 513 -22.49 12.89 13.16
CA CYS A 513 -22.66 11.45 13.03
C CYS A 513 -21.31 10.73 12.92
N GLN A 514 -21.19 9.59 13.63
CA GLN A 514 -20.12 8.63 13.45
C GLN A 514 -20.70 7.24 13.08
N PRO A 515 -20.20 6.58 12.02
CA PRO A 515 -19.25 7.10 11.03
C PRO A 515 -19.78 8.29 10.23
N SER A 516 -18.88 9.18 9.81
CA SER A 516 -19.24 10.44 9.15
C SER A 516 -19.25 10.31 7.63
N LEU A 517 -20.36 10.71 7.00
CA LEU A 517 -20.55 10.62 5.55
C LEU A 517 -19.40 11.27 4.76
N HIS A 518 -18.99 12.47 5.17
CA HIS A 518 -17.93 13.24 4.48
C HIS A 518 -16.55 12.56 4.60
N LEU A 519 -16.28 11.88 5.71
CA LEU A 519 -14.99 11.21 5.96
C LEU A 519 -14.88 9.87 5.19
N GLN A 520 -16.00 9.19 4.96
CA GLN A 520 -16.08 7.90 4.27
C GLN A 520 -16.04 8.00 2.72
N THR A 521 -16.04 9.23 2.18
CA THR A 521 -16.14 9.55 0.73
C THR A 521 -15.11 8.84 -0.17
N ARG A 522 -13.95 8.45 0.35
CA ARG A 522 -12.84 7.83 -0.39
C ARG A 522 -12.52 6.39 0.08
N SER A 523 -13.55 5.67 0.56
CA SER A 523 -13.41 4.36 1.24
C SER A 523 -13.22 3.12 0.35
N VAL A 524 -12.79 3.31 -0.92
CA VAL A 524 -12.58 2.23 -1.90
C VAL A 524 -11.35 2.52 -2.78
N ALA A 525 -10.54 1.50 -3.06
CA ALA A 525 -9.42 1.54 -3.99
C ALA A 525 -9.28 0.22 -4.78
N ILE A 526 -8.54 0.25 -5.90
CA ILE A 526 -8.31 -0.90 -6.78
C ILE A 526 -6.83 -0.97 -7.15
N VAL A 527 -6.12 -2.00 -6.69
CA VAL A 527 -4.65 -2.13 -6.84
C VAL A 527 -4.27 -3.61 -7.04
N ASP A 528 -3.20 -3.86 -7.80
CA ASP A 528 -2.52 -5.18 -7.86
C ASP A 528 -1.52 -5.25 -6.69
N LEU A 529 -1.85 -5.99 -5.62
CA LEU A 529 -1.10 -5.96 -4.35
C LEU A 529 -0.02 -7.05 -4.21
N ASN A 530 -0.11 -8.12 -5.02
CA ASN A 530 0.87 -9.19 -5.07
C ASN A 530 1.69 -9.19 -6.38
N ARG A 531 1.36 -8.30 -7.33
CA ARG A 531 1.99 -8.14 -8.64
C ARG A 531 1.80 -9.37 -9.54
N ASP A 532 0.65 -10.03 -9.41
CA ASP A 532 0.26 -11.17 -10.25
C ASP A 532 -0.46 -10.77 -11.55
N GLY A 533 -0.69 -9.47 -11.77
CA GLY A 533 -1.34 -8.93 -12.95
C GLY A 533 -2.87 -8.91 -12.88
N THR A 534 -3.46 -9.44 -11.80
CA THR A 534 -4.87 -9.20 -11.45
C THR A 534 -4.97 -7.98 -10.52
N ARG A 535 -6.17 -7.60 -10.08
CA ARG A 535 -6.34 -6.51 -9.10
C ARG A 535 -7.27 -6.90 -7.98
N GLU A 536 -6.93 -6.44 -6.78
CA GLU A 536 -7.76 -6.50 -5.61
C GLU A 536 -8.62 -5.23 -5.48
N LEU A 537 -9.88 -5.43 -5.09
CA LEU A 537 -10.74 -4.40 -4.55
C LEU A 537 -10.44 -4.27 -3.06
N ILE A 538 -9.93 -3.11 -2.67
CA ILE A 538 -9.72 -2.72 -1.27
C ILE A 538 -10.90 -1.83 -0.87
N SER A 539 -11.53 -2.14 0.26
CA SER A 539 -12.53 -1.26 0.86
C SER A 539 -12.41 -1.27 2.37
N TYR A 540 -12.82 -0.19 3.02
CA TYR A 540 -13.06 -0.19 4.46
C TYR A 540 -14.49 0.27 4.75
N ARG A 541 -14.99 -0.07 5.94
CA ARG A 541 -16.26 0.41 6.49
C ARG A 541 -16.17 0.56 8.00
N SER A 542 -17.11 1.30 8.58
CA SER A 542 -17.22 1.56 10.01
C SER A 542 -18.67 1.40 10.45
N SER A 543 -18.94 0.85 11.64
CA SER A 543 -20.30 0.62 12.17
C SER A 543 -20.29 0.39 13.69
N TYR A 544 -21.33 0.85 14.37
CA TYR A 544 -21.51 0.64 15.82
C TYR A 544 -22.17 -0.71 16.14
N ASP A 545 -21.48 -1.53 16.95
CA ASP A 545 -22.05 -2.74 17.55
C ASP A 545 -22.82 -2.38 18.83
N LEU A 546 -24.14 -2.35 18.72
CA LEU A 546 -25.05 -2.02 19.84
C LEU A 546 -25.31 -3.20 20.77
N GLU A 547 -25.06 -4.44 20.33
CA GLU A 547 -25.16 -5.62 21.20
C GLU A 547 -23.94 -5.70 22.13
N LYS A 548 -22.76 -5.29 21.62
CA LYS A 548 -21.49 -5.25 22.37
C LYS A 548 -21.17 -3.83 22.86
N SER A 549 -21.97 -3.35 23.80
CA SER A 549 -21.69 -2.13 24.61
C SER A 549 -21.53 -0.82 23.83
N GLN A 550 -22.10 -0.70 22.62
CA GLN A 550 -21.94 0.47 21.73
C GLN A 550 -20.48 0.70 21.32
N ILE A 551 -19.74 -0.38 21.03
CA ILE A 551 -18.36 -0.30 20.52
C ILE A 551 -18.39 0.01 19.02
N LEU A 552 -17.61 1.01 18.61
CA LEU A 552 -17.35 1.29 17.21
C LEU A 552 -16.41 0.24 16.64
N THR A 553 -16.79 -0.35 15.52
CA THR A 553 -15.97 -1.30 14.77
C THR A 553 -15.68 -0.77 13.39
N SER A 554 -14.43 -0.92 12.93
CA SER A 554 -14.06 -0.70 11.54
C SER A 554 -13.57 -2.01 10.93
N GLN A 555 -13.87 -2.24 9.65
CA GLN A 555 -13.47 -3.45 8.94
C GLN A 555 -12.84 -3.07 7.60
N ILE A 556 -11.58 -3.45 7.40
CA ILE A 556 -10.91 -3.47 6.10
C ILE A 556 -11.28 -4.79 5.43
N GLN A 557 -11.57 -4.78 4.14
CA GLN A 557 -11.88 -5.97 3.35
C GLN A 557 -11.19 -5.88 1.98
N ILE A 558 -10.43 -6.93 1.64
CA ILE A 558 -9.74 -7.09 0.36
C ILE A 558 -10.34 -8.28 -0.39
N VAL A 559 -10.68 -8.10 -1.67
CA VAL A 559 -11.27 -9.16 -2.53
C VAL A 559 -10.65 -9.10 -3.93
N LYS A 560 -10.16 -10.23 -4.44
CA LYS A 560 -9.58 -10.35 -5.79
C LYS A 560 -10.66 -10.19 -6.88
N LEU A 561 -10.63 -9.11 -7.66
CA LEU A 561 -11.71 -8.74 -8.59
C LEU A 561 -12.00 -9.80 -9.65
N ASN A 562 -10.97 -10.51 -10.14
CA ASN A 562 -11.16 -11.55 -11.14
C ASN A 562 -12.10 -12.67 -10.66
N MET A 563 -12.17 -12.96 -9.34
CA MET A 563 -13.11 -13.94 -8.81
C MET A 563 -14.58 -13.49 -8.93
N GLU A 564 -14.84 -12.18 -8.90
CA GLU A 564 -16.19 -11.62 -9.11
C GLU A 564 -16.51 -11.47 -10.60
N VAL A 565 -15.54 -11.08 -11.43
CA VAL A 565 -15.74 -10.92 -12.88
C VAL A 565 -15.93 -12.27 -13.57
N SER A 566 -15.19 -13.33 -13.19
CA SER A 566 -15.30 -14.65 -13.82
C SER A 566 -16.66 -15.33 -13.64
N LYS A 567 -17.44 -14.93 -12.62
CA LYS A 567 -18.83 -15.40 -12.44
C LYS A 567 -19.73 -15.02 -13.63
N LEU A 568 -19.50 -13.84 -14.23
CA LEU A 568 -20.24 -13.41 -15.43
C LEU A 568 -19.88 -14.26 -16.66
N THR A 569 -18.61 -14.64 -16.82
CA THR A 569 -18.18 -15.43 -17.98
C THR A 569 -18.72 -16.86 -17.99
N GLN A 570 -19.19 -17.38 -16.86
CA GLN A 570 -19.89 -18.68 -16.80
C GLN A 570 -21.41 -18.55 -16.99
N GLN A 571 -22.03 -17.44 -16.60
CA GLN A 571 -23.48 -17.21 -16.78
C GLN A 571 -23.92 -16.97 -18.24
N ASN A 572 -22.98 -16.86 -19.18
CA ASN A 572 -23.24 -16.67 -20.62
C ASN A 572 -22.98 -17.95 -21.46
N VAL A 573 -23.00 -19.14 -20.85
CA VAL A 573 -22.65 -20.42 -21.50
C VAL A 573 -23.72 -21.52 -21.38
N ASP A 574 -24.72 -21.34 -20.50
CA ASP A 574 -25.86 -22.26 -20.29
C ASP A 574 -27.16 -21.76 -20.96
#